data_AF-A0A6B1A1K1-F1
#
_entry.id   AF-A0A6B1A1K1-F1
#
_cell.length_a   1.000
_cell.length_b   1.000
_cell.length_c   1.000
_cell.angle_alpha   90.00
_cell.angle_beta   90.00
_cell.angle_gamma   90.00
#
_symmetry.space_group_name_H-M   'P 1'
#
loop_
_entity.id
_entity.type
_entity.pdbx_description
1 polymer ?
#
loop_
_entity_poly.entity_id
_entity_poly.type
_entity_poly.pdbx_seq_one_letter_code
_entity_poly.pdbx_strand_id
1 'polypeptide(L)'
;MGLAFITSHTVLFHLSASRSKMVPETILEGFDGIIVGDSHSSWNDIGEEKQRCLLHYFRDMYRTLSKNDSPEYKQLFTELHSILKDAIELWEEHPESPVPEQSINKLQNRINTLA
;
A
#
# COMPACT_ATOMS: atom_id res chain seq x y z
N MET A 1 -14.36 -13.65 10.63
CA MET A 1 -13.65 -12.39 10.27
C MET A 1 -14.18 -11.89 8.93
N GLY A 2 -14.28 -10.58 8.74
CA GLY A 2 -14.74 -10.00 7.47
C GLY A 2 -13.59 -9.58 6.55
N LEU A 3 -13.78 -9.73 5.25
CA LEU A 3 -13.05 -9.05 4.18
C LEU A 3 -13.97 -8.03 3.53
N ALA A 4 -13.42 -6.89 3.12
CA ALA A 4 -14.13 -5.86 2.38
C ALA A 4 -13.36 -5.55 1.10
N PHE A 5 -14.06 -5.60 -0.03
CA PHE A 5 -13.53 -5.26 -1.35
C PHE A 5 -14.31 -4.05 -1.86
N ILE A 6 -13.59 -3.06 -2.39
CA ILE A 6 -14.15 -1.78 -2.76
C ILE A 6 -13.59 -1.37 -4.12
N THR A 7 -14.47 -1.03 -5.04
CA THR A 7 -14.18 -0.33 -6.29
C THR A 7 -14.95 1.00 -6.31
N SER A 8 -14.82 1.77 -7.39
CA SER A 8 -15.62 2.99 -7.59
C SER A 8 -17.13 2.73 -7.73
N HIS A 9 -17.53 1.49 -8.05
CA HIS A 9 -18.94 1.15 -8.34
C HIS A 9 -19.50 0.04 -7.46
N THR A 10 -18.66 -0.66 -6.70
CA THR A 10 -19.08 -1.87 -5.98
C THR A 10 -18.37 -1.99 -4.65
N VAL A 11 -19.15 -2.36 -3.64
CA VAL A 11 -18.64 -2.73 -2.32
C VAL A 11 -19.13 -4.14 -2.03
N LEU A 12 -18.19 -5.04 -1.77
CA LEU A 12 -18.47 -6.42 -1.40
C LEU A 12 -17.94 -6.70 0.01
N PHE A 13 -18.83 -7.12 0.90
CA PHE A 13 -18.46 -7.66 2.20
C PHE A 13 -18.55 -9.17 2.18
N HIS A 14 -17.45 -9.84 2.51
CA HIS A 14 -17.41 -11.30 2.63
C HIS A 14 -17.09 -11.69 4.07
N LEU A 15 -18.05 -12.34 4.73
CA LEU A 15 -17.87 -12.87 6.07
C LEU A 15 -17.46 -14.34 5.97
N SER A 16 -16.26 -14.66 6.46
CA SER A 16 -15.74 -16.03 6.47
C SER A 16 -15.21 -16.41 7.85
N ALA A 17 -15.26 -17.70 8.15
CA ALA A 17 -14.56 -18.26 9.30
C ALA A 17 -13.03 -18.23 9.12
N SER A 18 -12.56 -18.15 7.87
CA SER A 18 -11.14 -18.18 7.49
C SER A 18 -10.67 -16.88 6.84
N ARG A 19 -9.37 -16.59 6.97
CA ARG A 19 -8.63 -15.58 6.18
C ARG A 19 -7.57 -16.22 5.27
N SER A 20 -7.71 -17.50 4.98
CA SER A 20 -6.82 -18.21 4.06
C SER A 20 -6.85 -17.55 2.69
N LYS A 21 -5.73 -17.60 1.97
CA LYS A 21 -5.59 -17.06 0.62
C LYS A 21 -6.67 -17.53 -0.36
N MET A 22 -7.20 -18.74 -0.19
CA MET A 22 -8.30 -19.26 -1.00
C MET A 22 -9.52 -18.35 -1.02
N VAL A 23 -9.80 -17.62 0.08
CA VAL A 23 -10.98 -16.74 0.14
C VAL A 23 -10.85 -15.58 -0.84
N PRO A 24 -9.80 -14.72 -0.77
CA PRO A 24 -9.58 -13.70 -1.78
C PRO A 24 -9.31 -14.25 -3.19
N GLU A 25 -8.65 -15.40 -3.35
CA GLU A 25 -8.44 -16.03 -4.67
C GLU A 25 -9.78 -16.34 -5.36
N THR A 26 -10.74 -16.95 -4.65
CA THR A 26 -12.07 -17.25 -5.19
C THR A 26 -12.88 -15.99 -5.48
N ILE A 27 -12.78 -14.96 -4.62
CA ILE A 27 -13.54 -13.71 -4.82
C ILE A 27 -13.02 -12.91 -6.01
N LEU A 28 -11.71 -12.94 -6.24
CA LEU A 28 -11.03 -12.19 -7.29
C LEU A 28 -10.77 -13.03 -8.55
N GLU A 29 -11.41 -14.19 -8.68
CA GLU A 29 -11.27 -15.04 -9.87
C GLU A 29 -11.70 -14.25 -11.12
N GLY A 30 -10.79 -14.14 -12.09
CA GLY A 30 -11.01 -13.37 -13.33
C GLY A 30 -10.92 -11.85 -13.17
N PHE A 31 -10.52 -11.33 -12.01
CA PHE A 31 -10.27 -9.90 -11.84
C PHE A 31 -8.93 -9.49 -12.48
N ASP A 32 -8.99 -8.61 -13.47
CA ASP A 32 -7.85 -8.13 -14.27
C ASP A 32 -7.47 -6.66 -13.94
N GLY A 33 -7.54 -6.30 -12.66
CA GLY A 33 -7.22 -4.96 -12.18
C GLY A 33 -6.12 -4.96 -11.12
N ILE A 34 -5.71 -3.76 -10.71
CA ILE A 34 -4.71 -3.59 -9.65
C ILE A 34 -5.35 -3.85 -8.28
N ILE A 35 -4.77 -4.78 -7.53
CA ILE A 35 -5.20 -5.05 -6.14
C ILE A 35 -4.49 -4.08 -5.20
N VAL A 36 -5.27 -3.24 -4.51
CA VAL A 36 -4.76 -2.35 -3.44
C VAL A 36 -5.11 -2.93 -2.08
N GLY A 37 -4.13 -3.57 -1.43
CA GLY A 37 -4.33 -4.36 -0.20
C GLY A 37 -3.61 -3.80 1.03
N ASP A 38 -3.98 -4.28 2.22
CA ASP A 38 -3.18 -4.08 3.43
C ASP A 38 -1.94 -5.00 3.44
N SER A 39 -1.20 -5.03 4.55
CA SER A 39 -0.02 -5.89 4.71
C SER A 39 -0.34 -7.34 5.09
N HIS A 40 -1.60 -7.80 4.96
CA HIS A 40 -1.97 -9.17 5.30
C HIS A 40 -1.31 -10.17 4.34
N SER A 41 -0.79 -11.29 4.88
CA SER A 41 -0.01 -12.26 4.10
C SER A 41 -0.82 -13.01 3.06
N SER A 42 -2.14 -13.10 3.22
CA SER A 42 -3.03 -13.73 2.24
C SER A 42 -2.95 -13.09 0.85
N TRP A 43 -2.55 -11.82 0.75
CA TRP A 43 -2.41 -11.11 -0.52
C TRP A 43 -1.10 -11.40 -1.26
N ASN A 44 -0.13 -12.05 -0.62
CA ASN A 44 1.21 -12.16 -1.18
C ASN A 44 1.23 -12.96 -2.49
N ASP A 45 0.34 -13.94 -2.64
CA ASP A 45 0.25 -14.87 -3.77
C ASP A 45 -0.91 -14.54 -4.73
N ILE A 46 -1.60 -13.40 -4.57
CA ILE A 46 -2.86 -13.10 -5.28
C ILE A 46 -2.69 -11.89 -6.20
N GLY A 47 -3.10 -12.08 -7.45
CA GLY A 47 -3.04 -11.08 -8.52
C GLY A 47 -1.66 -10.91 -9.13
N GLU A 48 -1.62 -10.47 -10.39
CA GLU A 48 -0.37 -10.16 -11.09
C GLU A 48 0.12 -8.74 -10.74
N GLU A 49 -0.80 -7.78 -10.63
CA GLU A 49 -0.52 -6.40 -10.27
C GLU A 49 -1.06 -6.04 -8.88
N LYS A 50 -0.17 -5.63 -7.98
CA LYS A 50 -0.50 -5.33 -6.58
C LYS A 50 0.19 -4.09 -6.05
N GLN A 51 -0.54 -3.33 -5.24
CA GLN A 51 -0.06 -2.18 -4.52
C GLN A 51 -0.43 -2.29 -3.03
N ARG A 52 0.47 -1.86 -2.14
CA ARG A 52 0.12 -1.69 -0.72
C ARG A 52 -0.67 -0.39 -0.54
N CYS A 53 -1.77 -0.47 0.20
CA CYS A 53 -2.59 0.66 0.56
C CYS A 53 -1.79 1.66 1.41
N LEU A 54 -1.53 2.85 0.87
CA LEU A 54 -0.75 3.90 1.53
C LEU A 54 -1.34 4.28 2.90
N LEU A 55 -2.66 4.36 3.02
CA LEU A 55 -3.33 4.65 4.29
C LEU A 55 -2.98 3.61 5.37
N HIS A 56 -2.99 2.33 5.00
CA HIS A 56 -2.59 1.25 5.92
C HIS A 56 -1.12 1.33 6.27
N TYR A 57 -0.28 1.67 5.30
CA TYR A 57 1.15 1.83 5.50
C TYR A 57 1.46 2.96 6.50
N PHE A 58 0.90 4.17 6.30
CA PHE A 58 1.05 5.28 7.24
C PHE A 58 0.55 4.92 8.64
N ARG A 59 -0.63 4.30 8.75
CA ARG A 59 -1.17 3.86 10.03
C ARG A 59 -0.20 2.95 10.78
N ASP A 60 0.39 2.00 10.09
CA ASP A 60 1.31 1.04 10.71
C ASP A 60 2.65 1.71 11.08
N MET A 61 3.13 2.69 10.30
CA MET A 61 4.25 3.55 10.66
C MET A 61 3.97 4.33 11.96
N TYR A 62 2.84 5.03 12.07
CA TYR A 62 2.47 5.77 13.28
C TYR A 62 2.30 4.86 14.51
N ARG A 63 1.71 3.68 14.34
CA ARG A 63 1.57 2.69 15.41
C ARG A 63 2.89 2.13 15.89
N THR A 64 3.87 2.04 15.00
CA THR A 64 5.21 1.59 15.37
C THR A 64 5.96 2.72 16.07
N LEU A 65 5.85 3.96 15.58
CA LEU A 65 6.42 5.14 16.23
C LEU A 65 5.93 5.31 17.68
N SER A 66 4.66 4.99 17.97
CA SER A 66 4.13 5.08 19.33
C SER A 66 4.66 4.01 20.30
N LYS A 67 5.32 2.97 19.78
CA LYS A 67 5.87 1.84 20.55
C LYS A 67 7.39 1.73 20.49
N ASN A 68 8.01 2.35 19.49
CA ASN A 68 9.44 2.37 19.26
C ASN A 68 9.91 3.82 19.17
N ASP A 69 10.57 4.28 20.23
CA ASP A 69 11.08 5.64 20.35
C ASP A 69 12.57 5.77 20.01
N SER A 70 13.17 4.72 19.43
CA SER A 70 14.59 4.71 19.07
C SER A 70 14.90 5.83 18.05
N PRO A 71 16.08 6.48 18.17
CA PRO A 71 16.50 7.49 17.20
C PRO A 71 16.50 6.97 15.76
N GLU A 72 16.91 5.72 15.56
CA GLU A 72 16.99 5.07 14.25
C GLU A 72 15.59 4.94 13.63
N TYR A 73 14.61 4.49 14.41
CA TYR A 73 13.24 4.38 13.90
C TYR A 73 12.61 5.74 13.64
N LYS A 74 12.87 6.75 14.49
CA LYS A 74 12.40 8.12 14.25
C LYS A 74 12.97 8.73 12.97
N GLN A 75 14.25 8.46 12.70
CA GLN A 75 14.89 8.89 11.47
C GLN A 75 14.25 8.19 10.26
N LEU A 76 14.16 6.85 10.28
CA LEU A 76 13.52 6.08 9.21
C LEU A 76 12.08 6.53 8.97
N PHE A 77 11.30 6.71 10.05
CA PHE A 77 9.93 7.22 9.99
C PHE A 77 9.87 8.56 9.26
N THR A 78 10.73 9.51 9.63
CA THR A 78 10.74 10.86 9.07
C THR A 78 11.09 10.85 7.59
N GLU A 79 12.15 10.13 7.21
CA GLU A 79 12.62 10.06 5.83
C GLU A 79 11.61 9.35 4.93
N LEU A 80 11.12 8.18 5.36
CA LEU A 80 10.15 7.41 4.59
C LEU A 80 8.81 8.14 4.48
N HIS A 81 8.34 8.78 5.56
CA HIS A 81 7.12 9.58 5.54
C HIS A 81 7.23 10.73 4.54
N SER A 82 8.37 11.44 4.50
CA SER A 82 8.61 12.49 3.52
C SER A 82 8.59 11.97 2.09
N ILE A 83 9.25 10.84 1.81
CA ILE A 83 9.25 10.24 0.46
C ILE A 83 7.82 9.90 0.01
N LEU A 84 7.03 9.29 0.89
CA LEU A 84 5.65 8.90 0.56
C LEU A 84 4.75 10.12 0.35
N LYS A 85 4.95 11.19 1.11
CA LYS A 85 4.25 12.46 0.92
C LYS A 85 4.58 13.10 -0.42
N ASP A 86 5.85 13.16 -0.77
CA ASP A 86 6.30 13.69 -2.06
C ASP A 86 5.76 12.84 -3.23
N ALA A 87 5.63 11.52 -3.05
CA ALA A 87 5.03 10.63 -4.05
C ALA A 87 3.53 10.91 -4.26
N ILE A 88 2.79 11.21 -3.19
CA ILE A 88 1.37 11.58 -3.27
C ILE A 88 1.23 12.92 -3.96
N GLU A 89 2.03 13.92 -3.57
CA GLU A 89 2.00 15.26 -4.16
C GLU A 89 2.35 15.19 -5.66
N LEU A 90 3.36 14.39 -6.03
CA LEU A 90 3.72 14.17 -7.42
C LEU A 90 2.58 13.54 -8.24
N TRP A 91 1.83 12.60 -7.66
CA TRP A 91 0.63 12.02 -8.30
C TRP A 91 -0.48 13.06 -8.46
N GLU A 92 -0.72 13.88 -7.43
CA GLU A 92 -1.75 14.93 -7.45
C GLU A 92 -1.44 16.05 -8.46
N GLU A 93 -0.16 16.32 -8.74
CA GLU A 93 0.28 17.26 -9.78
C GLU A 93 0.05 16.75 -11.21
N HIS A 94 -0.19 15.44 -11.39
CA HIS A 94 -0.30 14.79 -12.70
C HIS A 94 -1.62 13.98 -12.82
N PRO A 95 -2.80 14.60 -12.68
CA PRO A 95 -4.07 13.87 -12.62
C PRO A 95 -4.47 13.22 -13.96
N GLU A 96 -4.04 13.81 -15.08
CA GLU A 96 -4.43 13.41 -16.45
C GLU A 96 -3.21 13.10 -17.32
N SER A 97 -2.01 13.08 -16.74
CA SER A 97 -0.76 12.85 -17.44
C SER A 97 0.10 11.82 -16.72
N PRO A 98 0.91 11.03 -17.44
CA PRO A 98 1.87 10.16 -16.79
C PRO A 98 2.85 10.98 -15.95
N VAL A 99 3.10 10.52 -14.73
CA VAL A 99 4.16 11.07 -13.90
C VAL A 99 5.52 10.89 -14.61
N PRO A 100 6.36 11.94 -14.71
CA PRO A 100 7.66 11.83 -15.36
C PRO A 100 8.54 10.75 -14.72
N GLU A 101 9.12 9.88 -15.54
CA GLU A 101 9.98 8.77 -15.08
C GLU A 101 11.15 9.27 -14.23
N GLN A 102 11.72 10.43 -14.58
CA GLN A 102 12.80 11.05 -13.81
C GLN A 102 12.38 11.39 -12.37
N SER A 103 11.13 11.84 -12.16
CA SER A 103 10.58 12.15 -10.85
C SER A 103 10.36 10.86 -10.03
N ILE A 104 9.88 9.80 -10.67
CA ILE A 104 9.74 8.47 -10.06
C ILE A 104 11.12 7.94 -9.64
N ASN A 105 12.11 7.99 -10.53
CA ASN A 105 13.48 7.53 -10.28
C ASN A 105 14.13 8.29 -9.12
N LYS A 106 13.85 9.59 -8.98
CA LYS A 106 14.32 10.39 -7.83
C LYS A 106 13.75 9.87 -6.51
N LEU A 107 12.46 9.53 -6.46
CA LEU A 107 11.83 8.96 -5.27
C LEU A 107 12.37 7.56 -4.96
N GLN A 108 12.50 6.71 -5.97
CA GLN A 108 13.07 5.36 -5.83
C GLN A 108 14.51 5.40 -5.31
N ASN A 109 15.33 6.32 -5.81
CA ASN A 109 16.70 6.49 -5.32
C ASN A 109 16.73 6.87 -3.84
N ARG A 110 15.83 7.75 -3.39
CA ARG A 110 15.72 8.10 -1.96
C ARG A 110 15.33 6.90 -1.11
N ILE A 111 14.44 6.04 -1.59
CA ILE A 111 14.09 4.78 -0.91
C ILE A 111 15.30 3.85 -0.81
N ASN A 112 16.04 3.67 -1.92
CA ASN A 112 17.20 2.79 -1.98
C ASN A 112 18.36 3.23 -1.08
N THR A 113 18.38 4.51 -0.69
CA THR A 113 19.37 5.08 0.22
C THR A 113 18.90 5.18 1.67
N LEU A 114 17.69 4.71 2.00
CA LEU A 114 17.23 4.62 3.39
C LEU A 114 18.14 3.65 4.15
N ALA A 115 18.67 4.12 5.29
CA ALA A 115 19.58 3.38 6.17
C ALA A 115 18.86 2.36 7.06
#